data_AF-A0A7L8A5I2-F1
#
_entry.id   AF-A0A7L8A5I2-F1
#
_cell.length_a   1.000
_cell.length_b   1.000
_cell.length_c   1.000
_cell.angle_alpha   90.00
_cell.angle_beta   90.00
_cell.angle_gamma   90.00
#
_symmetry.space_group_name_H-M   'P 1'
#
loop_
_entity.id
_entity.type
_entity.pdbx_description
1 polymer ?
#
loop_
_entity_poly.entity_id
_entity_poly.type
_entity_poly.pdbx_seq_one_letter_code
_entity_poly.pdbx_strand_id
1 'polypeptide(L)'
;MRYLLLLVLSCLAFTAKAQQLTILTTFTESTIAPLIWQFQQQHPDLEIDVLSRRESAALRQITHNRQHIDVIVSSSRIIFAPLIKNNELLPLPHQLQNRQDKYAFFQYPDPNIAIFGYSGYGFIANQDYLQLHQLPAPTSWEMLTDPMYAGHVAIGSPSRSITTHFMVESILQHYGWDKG
;
A
#
# COMPACT_ATOMS: atom_id res chain seq x y z
N MET A 1 -73.24 -2.56 -12.93
CA MET A 1 -72.42 -3.19 -11.88
C MET A 1 -71.58 -4.26 -12.53
N ARG A 2 -70.26 -4.37 -12.44
CA ARG A 2 -69.23 -3.71 -11.64
C ARG A 2 -67.91 -4.15 -12.29
N TYR A 3 -67.12 -3.19 -12.78
CA TYR A 3 -65.81 -3.44 -13.39
C TYR A 3 -64.84 -4.02 -12.35
N LEU A 4 -64.07 -5.04 -12.70
CA LEU A 4 -62.90 -5.46 -11.92
C LEU A 4 -61.70 -5.56 -12.86
N LEU A 5 -60.99 -4.44 -12.98
CA LEU A 5 -59.75 -4.30 -13.72
C LEU A 5 -58.62 -4.80 -12.80
N LEU A 6 -58.08 -5.99 -13.05
CA LEU A 6 -56.88 -6.50 -12.38
C LEU A 6 -55.66 -5.83 -13.01
N LEU A 7 -55.20 -4.74 -12.38
CA LEU A 7 -53.96 -4.06 -12.70
C LEU A 7 -52.80 -4.91 -12.14
N VAL A 8 -52.25 -5.78 -12.98
CA VAL A 8 -51.00 -6.49 -12.70
C VAL A 8 -49.88 -5.44 -12.76
N LEU A 9 -49.51 -4.90 -11.60
CA LEU A 9 -48.27 -4.14 -11.44
C LEU A 9 -47.10 -5.13 -11.61
N SER A 10 -46.66 -5.32 -12.85
CA SER A 10 -45.35 -5.89 -13.13
C SER A 10 -44.31 -4.91 -12.59
N CYS A 11 -43.87 -5.11 -11.35
CA CYS A 11 -42.62 -4.55 -10.87
C CYS A 11 -41.51 -5.08 -11.81
N LEU A 12 -41.14 -4.27 -12.79
CA LEU A 12 -39.83 -4.31 -13.41
C LEU A 12 -38.84 -4.01 -12.28
N ALA A 13 -38.42 -5.05 -11.57
CA ALA A 13 -37.22 -5.00 -10.76
C ALA A 13 -36.08 -4.77 -11.74
N PHE A 14 -35.75 -3.50 -11.98
CA PHE A 14 -34.47 -3.14 -12.54
C PHE A 14 -33.45 -3.59 -11.49
N THR A 15 -32.95 -4.82 -11.60
CA THR A 15 -31.76 -5.23 -10.90
C THR A 15 -30.66 -4.34 -11.43
N ALA A 16 -30.39 -3.24 -10.71
CA ALA A 16 -29.19 -2.47 -10.91
C ALA A 16 -28.03 -3.47 -10.81
N LYS A 17 -27.35 -3.71 -11.93
CA LYS A 17 -26.20 -4.60 -11.95
C LYS A 17 -25.18 -3.95 -11.02
N ALA A 18 -24.83 -4.63 -9.92
CA ALA A 18 -23.79 -4.15 -9.02
C ALA A 18 -22.57 -3.79 -9.87
N GLN A 19 -22.09 -2.56 -9.72
CA GLN A 19 -20.97 -2.09 -10.50
C GLN A 19 -19.72 -2.75 -9.89
N GLN A 20 -19.04 -3.58 -10.69
CA GLN A 20 -17.88 -4.33 -10.23
C GLN A 20 -16.64 -3.43 -10.24
N LEU A 21 -15.86 -3.47 -9.17
CA LEU A 21 -14.58 -2.79 -9.01
C LEU A 21 -13.49 -3.84 -8.78
N THR A 22 -12.54 -3.96 -9.71
CA THR A 22 -11.43 -4.90 -9.62
C THR A 22 -10.15 -4.19 -9.19
N ILE A 23 -9.59 -4.61 -8.05
CA ILE A 23 -8.39 -4.02 -7.45
C ILE A 23 -7.24 -5.04 -7.51
N LEU A 24 -6.16 -4.72 -8.23
CA LEU A 24 -4.91 -5.48 -8.16
C LEU A 24 -4.03 -4.91 -7.05
N THR A 25 -3.55 -5.77 -6.15
CA THR A 25 -2.68 -5.33 -5.05
C THR A 25 -1.51 -6.25 -4.74
N THR A 26 -0.39 -5.64 -4.32
CA THR A 26 0.76 -6.33 -3.76
C THR A 26 0.70 -6.47 -2.24
N PHE A 27 -0.26 -5.81 -1.59
CA PHE A 27 -0.51 -5.97 -0.17
C PHE A 27 -1.08 -7.34 0.13
N THR A 28 -0.79 -7.86 1.33
CA THR A 28 -1.48 -9.03 1.85
C THR A 28 -2.95 -8.72 2.09
N GLU A 29 -3.80 -9.74 2.04
CA GLU A 29 -5.23 -9.60 2.34
C GLU A 29 -5.46 -8.92 3.70
N SER A 30 -4.76 -9.36 4.74
CA SER A 30 -4.84 -8.74 6.07
C SER A 30 -4.45 -7.26 6.11
N THR A 31 -3.57 -6.81 5.22
CA THR A 31 -3.12 -5.41 5.18
C THR A 31 -4.15 -4.52 4.49
N ILE A 32 -4.76 -5.00 3.39
CA ILE A 32 -5.68 -4.19 2.57
C ILE A 32 -7.14 -4.31 3.05
N ALA A 33 -7.52 -5.42 3.69
CA ALA A 33 -8.90 -5.70 4.09
C ALA A 33 -9.57 -4.57 4.89
N PRO A 34 -8.92 -3.92 5.88
CA PRO A 34 -9.57 -2.81 6.61
C PRO A 34 -9.93 -1.62 5.70
N LEU A 35 -9.08 -1.31 4.71
CA LEU A 35 -9.32 -0.24 3.75
C LEU A 35 -10.49 -0.59 2.82
N ILE A 36 -10.50 -1.83 2.30
CA ILE A 36 -11.60 -2.32 1.45
C ILE A 36 -12.91 -2.36 2.22
N TRP A 37 -12.90 -2.85 3.46
CA TRP A 37 -14.06 -2.88 4.32
C TRP A 37 -14.65 -1.48 4.53
N GLN A 38 -13.80 -0.50 4.88
CA GLN A 38 -14.28 0.87 5.08
C GLN A 38 -14.85 1.49 3.80
N PHE A 39 -14.22 1.23 2.65
CA PHE A 39 -14.71 1.71 1.35
C PHE A 39 -16.05 1.04 0.97
N GLN A 40 -16.19 -0.26 1.20
CA GLN A 40 -17.44 -1.00 0.95
C GLN A 40 -18.62 -0.45 1.78
N GLN A 41 -18.37 -0.03 3.03
CA GLN A 41 -19.41 0.59 3.85
C GLN A 41 -19.93 1.91 3.27
N GLN A 42 -19.11 2.63 2.51
CA GLN A 42 -19.49 3.88 1.83
C GLN A 42 -20.12 3.64 0.46
N HIS A 43 -19.90 2.44 -0.11
CA HIS A 43 -20.33 2.05 -1.45
C HIS A 43 -20.94 0.63 -1.44
N PRO A 44 -22.09 0.42 -0.77
CA PRO A 44 -22.66 -0.92 -0.58
C PRO A 44 -23.13 -1.58 -1.89
N ASP A 45 -23.38 -0.80 -2.93
CA ASP A 45 -23.85 -1.25 -4.24
C ASP A 45 -22.71 -1.72 -5.17
N LEU A 46 -21.44 -1.53 -4.76
CA LEU A 46 -20.28 -1.98 -5.51
C LEU A 46 -19.94 -3.42 -5.14
N GLU A 47 -19.61 -4.24 -6.13
CA GLU A 47 -18.98 -5.55 -5.90
C GLU A 47 -17.46 -5.38 -6.05
N ILE A 48 -16.70 -5.60 -4.98
CA ILE A 48 -15.24 -5.39 -5.00
C ILE A 48 -14.53 -6.74 -5.10
N ASP A 49 -13.79 -6.93 -6.19
CA ASP A 49 -12.88 -8.07 -6.37
C ASP A 49 -11.44 -7.63 -6.09
N VAL A 50 -10.77 -8.28 -5.15
CA VAL A 50 -9.41 -7.95 -4.73
C VAL A 50 -8.43 -9.05 -5.15
N LEU A 51 -7.62 -8.74 -6.16
CA LEU A 51 -6.60 -9.62 -6.68
C LEU A 51 -5.28 -9.36 -5.93
N SER A 52 -5.11 -9.99 -4.76
CA SER A 52 -3.82 -9.95 -4.04
C SER A 52 -2.81 -10.89 -4.71
N ARG A 53 -1.65 -10.34 -5.13
CA ARG A 53 -0.60 -11.07 -5.84
C ARG A 53 0.77 -10.59 -5.40
N ARG A 54 1.74 -11.50 -5.29
CA ARG A 54 3.16 -11.10 -5.19
C ARG A 54 3.59 -10.33 -6.44
N GLU A 55 4.55 -9.43 -6.30
CA GLU A 55 5.01 -8.50 -7.36
C GLU A 55 5.20 -9.18 -8.72
N SER A 56 5.94 -10.29 -8.80
CA SER A 56 6.21 -10.97 -10.06
C SER A 56 4.95 -11.54 -10.74
N ALA A 57 3.96 -11.97 -9.96
CA ALA A 57 2.68 -12.45 -10.48
C ALA A 57 1.79 -11.29 -10.92
N ALA A 58 1.76 -10.20 -10.15
CA ALA A 58 1.07 -8.96 -10.53
C ALA A 58 1.63 -8.40 -11.85
N LEU A 59 2.97 -8.37 -11.98
CA LEU A 59 3.64 -7.91 -13.19
C LEU A 59 3.29 -8.77 -14.41
N ARG A 60 3.26 -10.10 -14.26
CA ARG A 60 2.79 -11.00 -15.35
C ARG A 60 1.32 -10.75 -15.71
N GLN A 61 0.47 -10.50 -14.72
CA GLN A 61 -0.94 -10.23 -14.95
C GLN A 61 -1.13 -8.96 -15.79
N ILE A 62 -0.51 -7.84 -15.38
CA ILE A 62 -0.65 -6.58 -16.13
C ILE A 62 -0.01 -6.61 -17.52
N THR A 63 1.03 -7.42 -17.74
CA THR A 63 1.75 -7.47 -19.02
C THR A 63 1.20 -8.49 -20.00
N HIS A 64 0.71 -9.64 -19.53
CA HIS A 64 0.35 -10.79 -20.39
C HIS A 64 -1.11 -11.23 -20.24
N ASN A 65 -1.68 -11.14 -19.03
CA ASN A 65 -3.04 -11.62 -18.75
C ASN A 65 -3.93 -10.44 -18.39
N ARG A 66 -4.27 -9.63 -19.41
CA ARG A 66 -5.02 -8.37 -19.33
C ARG A 66 -6.48 -8.58 -18.91
N GLN A 67 -6.70 -9.24 -17.77
CA GLN A 67 -7.95 -9.13 -17.04
C GLN A 67 -8.21 -7.65 -16.76
N HIS A 68 -9.49 -7.27 -16.77
CA HIS A 68 -9.87 -5.89 -16.47
C HIS A 68 -9.47 -5.57 -15.02
N ILE A 69 -8.68 -4.50 -14.85
CA ILE A 69 -8.25 -3.99 -13.54
C ILE A 69 -8.58 -2.51 -13.55
N ASP A 70 -9.39 -2.09 -12.58
CA ASP A 70 -9.82 -0.71 -12.45
C ASP A 70 -8.79 0.12 -11.66
N VAL A 71 -8.25 -0.48 -10.59
CA VAL A 71 -7.33 0.20 -9.68
C VAL A 71 -6.16 -0.71 -9.31
N ILE A 72 -4.97 -0.14 -9.28
CA ILE A 72 -3.76 -0.81 -8.81
C ILE A 72 -3.30 -0.14 -7.52
N VAL A 73 -3.23 -0.90 -6.43
CA VAL A 73 -2.78 -0.43 -5.11
C VAL A 73 -1.57 -1.23 -4.67
N SER A 74 -0.38 -0.62 -4.64
CA SER A 74 0.86 -1.39 -4.47
C SER A 74 1.93 -0.65 -3.68
N SER A 75 2.70 -1.42 -2.89
CA SER A 75 3.94 -0.96 -2.27
C SER A 75 5.16 -1.02 -3.21
N SER A 76 5.05 -1.76 -4.32
CA SER A 76 6.09 -1.84 -5.34
C SER A 76 5.88 -0.77 -6.42
N ARG A 77 6.91 0.04 -6.66
CA ARG A 77 6.96 0.98 -7.79
C ARG A 77 7.16 0.27 -9.13
N ILE A 78 7.79 -0.92 -9.13
CA ILE A 78 8.19 -1.64 -10.34
C ILE A 78 6.96 -2.03 -11.17
N ILE A 79 5.85 -2.37 -10.53
CA ILE A 79 4.64 -2.79 -11.25
C ILE A 79 4.07 -1.70 -12.15
N PHE A 80 4.35 -0.42 -11.88
CA PHE A 80 3.83 0.68 -12.67
C PHE A 80 4.68 0.95 -13.92
N ALA A 81 5.94 0.51 -13.95
CA ALA A 81 6.86 0.77 -15.06
C ALA A 81 6.33 0.40 -16.45
N PRO A 82 5.73 -0.80 -16.69
CA PRO A 82 5.16 -1.10 -18.01
C PRO A 82 3.95 -0.22 -18.36
N LEU A 83 3.13 0.13 -17.37
CA LEU A 83 1.92 0.95 -17.60
C LEU A 83 2.30 2.40 -17.97
N ILE A 84 3.30 2.95 -17.29
CA ILE A 84 3.89 4.26 -17.61
C ILE A 84 4.46 4.22 -19.03
N LYS A 85 5.29 3.21 -19.34
CA LYS A 85 5.95 3.07 -20.65
C LYS A 85 4.93 3.00 -21.80
N ASN A 86 3.79 2.36 -21.58
CA ASN A 86 2.75 2.15 -22.58
C ASN A 86 1.66 3.22 -22.56
N ASN A 87 1.73 4.21 -21.67
CA ASN A 87 0.71 5.24 -21.47
C ASN A 87 -0.70 4.64 -21.16
N GLU A 88 -0.73 3.62 -20.31
CA GLU A 88 -1.95 2.85 -19.95
C GLU A 88 -2.60 3.34 -18.64
N LEU A 89 -2.06 4.39 -18.01
CA LEU A 89 -2.61 5.01 -16.81
C LEU A 89 -3.56 6.14 -17.17
N LEU A 90 -4.73 6.17 -16.53
CA LEU A 90 -5.66 7.29 -16.64
C LEU A 90 -5.16 8.48 -15.82
N PRO A 91 -5.46 9.73 -16.26
CA PRO A 91 -5.16 10.91 -15.48
C PRO A 91 -5.75 10.84 -14.08
N LEU A 92 -4.95 11.20 -13.06
CA LEU A 92 -5.48 11.33 -11.70
C LEU A 92 -6.51 12.44 -11.62
N PRO A 93 -7.57 12.27 -10.81
CA PRO A 93 -8.47 13.36 -10.47
C PRO A 93 -7.71 14.58 -9.91
N HIS A 94 -8.07 15.79 -10.36
CA HIS A 94 -7.43 17.04 -9.91
C HIS A 94 -7.38 17.21 -8.39
N GLN A 95 -8.41 16.74 -7.68
CA GLN A 95 -8.46 16.77 -6.21
C GLN A 95 -7.32 15.94 -5.58
N LEU A 96 -6.94 14.82 -6.20
CA LEU A 96 -5.82 14.01 -5.74
C LEU A 96 -4.49 14.64 -6.13
N GLN A 97 -4.35 15.15 -7.37
CA GLN A 97 -3.14 15.85 -7.81
C GLN A 97 -2.77 17.00 -6.86
N ASN A 98 -3.72 17.88 -6.53
CA ASN A 98 -3.51 18.99 -5.59
C ASN A 98 -3.05 18.53 -4.20
N ARG A 99 -3.47 17.34 -3.75
CA ARG A 99 -3.04 16.77 -2.47
C ARG A 99 -1.62 16.23 -2.53
N GLN A 100 -1.20 15.68 -3.67
CA GLN A 100 0.15 15.17 -3.87
C GLN A 100 1.17 16.31 -3.90
N ASP A 101 0.84 17.43 -4.56
CA ASP A 101 1.74 18.59 -4.72
C ASP A 101 2.08 19.29 -3.40
N LYS A 102 1.22 19.12 -2.38
CA LYS A 102 1.37 19.78 -1.08
C LYS A 102 2.62 19.31 -0.31
N TYR A 103 3.08 18.08 -0.53
CA TYR A 103 4.20 17.51 0.22
C TYR A 103 5.19 16.84 -0.72
N ALA A 104 6.48 17.19 -0.62
CA ALA A 104 7.53 16.67 -1.50
C ALA A 104 7.60 15.13 -1.52
N PHE A 105 7.34 14.49 -0.37
CA PHE A 105 7.32 13.03 -0.31
C PHE A 105 6.12 12.42 -1.03
N PHE A 106 4.99 13.10 -1.22
CA PHE A 106 3.91 12.55 -2.06
C PHE A 106 4.14 12.73 -3.56
N GLN A 107 5.26 13.30 -3.98
CA GLN A 107 5.56 13.44 -5.41
C GLN A 107 6.07 12.12 -5.98
N TYR A 108 5.46 11.70 -7.09
CA TYR A 108 5.92 10.60 -7.92
C TYR A 108 6.28 11.13 -9.31
N PRO A 109 7.32 10.60 -10.00
CA PRO A 109 7.72 11.11 -11.32
C PRO A 109 6.60 11.09 -12.37
N ASP A 110 5.71 10.12 -12.31
CA ASP A 110 4.52 10.05 -13.17
C ASP A 110 3.31 10.73 -12.49
N PRO A 111 2.68 11.74 -13.11
CA PRO A 111 1.59 12.52 -12.51
C PRO A 111 0.25 11.76 -12.44
N ASN A 112 0.19 10.54 -13.00
CA ASN A 112 -0.98 9.69 -12.98
C ASN A 112 -0.93 8.65 -11.85
N ILE A 113 0.08 8.73 -10.97
CA ILE A 113 0.25 7.84 -9.82
C ILE A 113 0.21 8.64 -8.52
N ALA A 114 -0.68 8.25 -7.61
CA ALA A 114 -0.83 8.88 -6.31
C ALA A 114 -0.13 8.05 -5.23
N ILE A 115 0.64 8.73 -4.40
CA ILE A 115 1.20 8.20 -3.16
C ILE A 115 0.23 8.50 -2.02
N PHE A 116 -0.23 7.46 -1.34
CA PHE A 116 -1.20 7.59 -0.25
C PHE A 116 -0.65 7.12 1.11
N GLY A 117 0.56 6.55 1.12
CA GLY A 117 1.18 6.02 2.34
C GLY A 117 2.69 6.05 2.27
N TYR A 118 3.31 6.28 3.42
CA TYR A 118 4.75 6.19 3.64
C TYR A 118 5.02 5.23 4.80
N SER A 119 6.12 4.49 4.68
CA SER A 119 6.65 3.68 5.77
C SER A 119 7.98 4.29 6.21
N GLY A 120 8.11 4.53 7.52
CA GLY A 120 9.38 4.89 8.13
C GLY A 120 10.12 3.66 8.63
N TYR A 121 11.45 3.75 8.72
CA TYR A 121 12.28 2.75 9.37
C TYR A 121 12.73 3.27 10.73
N GLY A 122 12.76 2.38 11.71
CA GLY A 122 13.17 2.67 13.07
C GLY A 122 13.43 1.40 13.85
N PHE A 123 13.76 1.54 15.11
CA PHE A 123 13.89 0.45 16.06
C PHE A 123 12.71 0.44 17.03
N ILE A 124 12.40 -0.74 17.55
CA ILE A 124 11.42 -0.93 18.62
C ILE A 124 12.20 -1.39 19.84
N ALA A 125 12.00 -0.71 20.97
CA ALA A 125 12.68 -1.02 22.22
C ALA A 125 11.71 -1.70 23.21
N ASN A 126 12.17 -2.80 23.81
CA ASN A 126 11.47 -3.44 24.93
C ASN A 126 11.84 -2.73 26.23
N GLN A 127 10.89 -1.98 26.80
CA GLN A 127 11.12 -1.13 27.98
C GLN A 127 11.51 -1.94 29.22
N ASP A 128 10.85 -3.08 29.46
CA ASP A 128 11.13 -3.93 30.62
C ASP A 128 12.55 -4.52 30.52
N TYR A 129 12.96 -4.92 29.31
CA TYR A 129 14.31 -5.42 29.06
C TYR A 129 15.37 -4.34 29.32
N LEU A 130 15.15 -3.13 28.80
CA LEU A 130 16.06 -2.01 29.03
C LEU A 130 16.20 -1.68 30.52
N GLN A 131 15.08 -1.67 31.26
CA GLN A 131 15.10 -1.42 32.70
C GLN A 131 15.86 -2.52 33.46
N LEU A 132 15.64 -3.79 33.13
CA LEU A 132 16.33 -4.93 33.76
C LEU A 132 17.85 -4.86 33.57
N HIS A 133 18.28 -4.46 32.37
CA HIS A 133 19.70 -4.35 32.01
C HIS A 133 20.30 -2.96 32.28
N GLN A 134 19.54 -2.04 32.89
CA GLN A 134 19.96 -0.67 33.20
C GLN A 134 20.45 0.11 31.96
N LEU A 135 19.82 -0.15 30.82
CA LEU A 135 20.12 0.51 29.55
C LEU A 135 19.16 1.68 29.32
N PRO A 136 19.66 2.85 28.87
CA PRO A 136 18.78 3.92 28.42
C PRO A 136 18.00 3.50 27.16
N ALA A 137 16.84 4.11 26.92
CA ALA A 137 16.13 3.93 25.68
C ALA A 137 16.87 4.65 24.54
N PRO A 138 17.21 3.96 23.43
CA PRO A 138 17.90 4.60 22.32
C PRO A 138 17.00 5.65 21.66
N THR A 139 17.57 6.79 21.32
CA THR A 139 16.85 7.89 20.64
C THR A 139 17.39 8.19 19.25
N SER A 140 18.50 7.56 18.86
CA SER A 140 19.12 7.72 17.55
C SER A 140 19.89 6.47 17.13
N TRP A 141 20.25 6.37 15.85
CA TRP A 141 21.01 5.23 15.32
C TRP A 141 22.44 5.20 15.87
N GLU A 142 23.07 6.35 16.02
CA GLU A 142 24.42 6.52 16.57
C GLU A 142 24.49 6.03 18.01
N MET A 143 23.44 6.23 18.81
CA MET A 143 23.41 5.74 20.18
C MET A 143 23.55 4.22 20.26
N LEU A 144 23.04 3.48 19.26
CA LEU A 144 23.15 2.02 19.19
C LEU A 144 24.58 1.53 18.92
N THR A 145 25.50 2.42 18.57
CA THR A 145 26.93 2.11 18.39
C THR A 145 27.70 2.13 19.71
N ASP A 146 27.11 2.65 20.80
CA ASP A 146 27.74 2.66 22.11
C ASP A 146 27.95 1.21 22.61
N PRO A 147 29.15 0.87 23.12
CA PRO A 147 29.44 -0.46 23.65
C PRO A 147 28.44 -0.99 24.69
N MET A 148 27.71 -0.13 25.41
CA MET A 148 26.69 -0.55 26.35
C MET A 148 25.55 -1.35 25.71
N TYR A 149 25.29 -1.16 24.41
CA TYR A 149 24.27 -1.90 23.68
C TYR A 149 24.78 -3.20 23.03
N ALA A 150 26.07 -3.54 23.22
CA ALA A 150 26.64 -4.77 22.68
C ALA A 150 25.89 -6.01 23.20
N GLY A 151 25.38 -6.84 22.29
CA GLY A 151 24.57 -8.02 22.63
C GLY A 151 23.09 -7.72 22.95
N HIS A 152 22.68 -6.45 22.94
CA HIS A 152 21.30 -6.02 23.21
C HIS A 152 20.54 -5.58 21.95
N VAL A 153 21.23 -5.46 20.81
CA VAL A 153 20.64 -5.08 19.51
C VAL A 153 20.50 -6.31 18.62
N ALA A 154 19.32 -6.47 18.02
CA ALA A 154 19.04 -7.50 17.02
C ALA A 154 18.48 -6.88 15.74
N ILE A 155 19.00 -7.31 14.60
CA ILE A 155 18.52 -6.94 13.28
C ILE A 155 18.49 -8.16 12.37
N GLY A 156 17.58 -8.19 11.40
CA GLY A 156 17.56 -9.22 10.36
C GLY A 156 18.86 -9.22 9.53
N SER A 157 19.09 -10.27 8.75
CA SER A 157 20.23 -10.27 7.82
C SER A 157 19.87 -9.48 6.55
N PRO A 158 20.66 -8.45 6.15
CA PRO A 158 20.37 -7.65 4.94
C PRO A 158 20.27 -8.49 3.66
N SER A 159 21.03 -9.60 3.55
CA SER A 159 21.00 -10.47 2.37
C SER A 159 19.72 -11.30 2.23
N ARG A 160 18.89 -11.37 3.27
CA ARG A 160 17.64 -12.16 3.30
C ARG A 160 16.39 -11.31 3.56
N SER A 161 16.55 -10.01 3.80
CA SER A 161 15.45 -9.10 4.17
C SER A 161 15.61 -7.78 3.42
N ILE A 162 14.69 -7.51 2.49
CA ILE A 162 14.66 -6.26 1.71
C ILE A 162 14.47 -5.05 2.64
N THR A 163 13.61 -5.16 3.65
CA THR A 163 13.41 -4.12 4.68
C THR A 163 14.71 -3.80 5.39
N THR A 164 15.47 -4.82 5.77
CA THR A 164 16.76 -4.61 6.44
C THR A 164 17.81 -4.07 5.49
N HIS A 165 17.84 -4.54 4.24
CA HIS A 165 18.72 -4.01 3.21
C HIS A 165 18.51 -2.50 3.03
N PHE A 166 17.26 -2.06 2.85
CA PHE A 166 16.95 -0.64 2.73
C PHE A 166 17.22 0.16 4.00
N MET A 167 17.02 -0.43 5.19
CA MET A 167 17.38 0.24 6.44
C MET A 167 18.89 0.52 6.51
N VAL A 168 19.73 -0.49 6.25
CA VAL A 168 21.19 -0.33 6.25
C VAL A 168 21.65 0.63 5.15
N GLU A 169 21.11 0.49 3.94
CA GLU A 169 21.39 1.42 2.84
C GLU A 169 21.02 2.86 3.20
N SER A 170 19.87 3.08 3.84
CA SER A 170 19.44 4.41 4.28
C SER A 170 20.37 5.02 5.32
N ILE A 171 20.90 4.22 6.25
CA ILE A 171 21.90 4.67 7.22
C ILE A 171 23.17 5.10 6.48
N LEU A 172 23.69 4.25 5.57
CA LEU A 172 24.89 4.54 4.80
C LEU A 172 24.73 5.77 3.88
N GLN A 173 23.57 5.94 3.25
CA GLN A 173 23.29 7.12 2.42
C GLN A 173 23.22 8.41 3.25
N HIS A 174 22.73 8.34 4.48
CA HIS A 174 22.59 9.50 5.36
C HIS A 174 23.92 9.89 6.02
N TYR A 175 24.64 8.91 6.56
CA TYR A 175 25.85 9.15 7.36
C TYR A 175 27.16 9.02 6.56
N GLY A 176 27.12 8.39 5.38
CA GLY A 176 28.30 8.07 4.59
C GLY A 176 28.96 6.75 5.01
N TRP A 177 29.88 6.25 4.18
CA TRP A 177 30.50 4.92 4.35
C TRP A 177 31.28 4.74 5.65
N ASP A 178 31.93 5.80 6.14
CA ASP A 178 32.80 5.69 7.33
C ASP A 178 32.02 5.83 8.65
N LYS A 179 30.88 6.53 8.64
CA LYS A 179 30.09 6.84 9.85
C LYS A 179 28.81 6.01 9.98
N GLY A 180 28.27 5.51 8.86
CA GLY A 180 27.09 4.64 8.84
C GLY A 180 27.47 3.19 8.96
#